data_AF-A0A957K6G2-F1
#
_entry.id   AF-A0A957K6G2-F1
#
_cell.length_a   1.000
_cell.length_b   1.000
_cell.length_c   1.000
_cell.angle_alpha   90.00
_cell.angle_beta   90.00
_cell.angle_gamma   90.00
#
_symmetry.space_group_name_H-M   'P 1'
#
loop_
_entity.id
_entity.type
_entity.pdbx_description
1 polymer ?
#
loop_
_entity_poly.entity_id
_entity_poly.type
_entity_poly.pdbx_seq_one_letter_code
_entity_poly.pdbx_strand_id
1 'polypeptide(L)' 'MMNYFCDAEGREKKELAPGIVARTFWGEKMLMSLVDIEPGAALPLHSHPHEQHGTIMAGVLHMTI' A
#
# COMPACT_ATOMS: atom_id res chain seq x y z
N MET A 1 15.31 21.84 0.32
CA MET A 1 16.14 20.82 -0.34
C MET A 1 15.20 19.71 -0.77
N MET A 2 15.10 19.38 -2.06
CA MET A 2 14.17 18.35 -2.53
C MET A 2 14.74 16.98 -2.14
N ASN A 3 14.06 16.23 -1.28
CA ASN A 3 14.48 14.87 -0.96
C ASN A 3 14.15 13.98 -2.16
N TYR A 4 15.19 13.49 -2.85
CA TYR A 4 15.06 12.53 -3.95
C TYR A 4 14.67 11.12 -3.49
N PHE A 5 14.66 10.87 -2.18
CA PHE A 5 14.42 9.57 -1.58
C PHE A 5 13.20 9.60 -0.65
N CYS A 6 12.41 8.52 -0.71
CA CYS A 6 11.31 8.28 0.20
C CYS A 6 11.83 7.53 1.43
N ASP A 7 11.75 8.15 2.61
CA ASP A 7 11.96 7.44 3.88
C ASP A 7 10.74 6.58 4.18
N ALA A 8 10.89 5.26 4.04
CA ALA A 8 9.82 4.30 4.30
C ALA A 8 9.66 3.97 5.79
N GLU A 9 10.70 4.15 6.60
CA GLU A 9 10.67 3.82 8.03
C GLU A 9 10.03 4.95 8.83
N GLY A 10 10.37 6.20 8.52
CA GLY A 10 9.81 7.40 9.15
C GLY A 10 8.46 7.87 8.60
N ARG A 11 7.91 7.22 7.56
CA ARG A 11 6.63 7.62 6.96
C ARG A 11 5.46 7.30 7.89
N GLU A 12 4.52 8.26 7.99
CA GLU A 12 3.26 8.04 8.69
C GLU A 12 2.49 6.85 8.12
N LYS A 13 1.92 6.07 9.03
CA LYS A 13 1.15 4.87 8.74
C LYS A 13 -0.34 5.20 8.74
N LYS A 14 -1.05 4.68 7.74
CA LYS A 14 -2.52 4.75 7.65
C LYS A 14 -3.10 3.35 7.69
N GLU A 15 -3.98 3.11 8.66
CA GLU A 15 -4.79 1.88 8.67
C GLU A 15 -5.87 1.99 7.59
N LEU A 16 -5.90 1.00 6.69
CA LEU A 16 -6.88 0.92 5.60
C LEU A 16 -8.08 0.04 5.97
N ALA A 17 -7.79 -1.04 6.71
CA ALA A 17 -8.71 -2.00 7.28
C ALA A 17 -8.01 -2.67 8.48
N PRO A 18 -8.75 -3.37 9.37
CA PRO A 18 -8.15 -4.05 10.51
C PRO A 18 -6.98 -4.97 10.08
N GLY A 19 -5.78 -4.69 10.59
CA GLY A 19 -4.56 -5.46 10.27
C GLY A 19 -3.95 -5.17 8.89
N ILE A 20 -4.39 -4.10 8.20
CA ILE A 20 -3.84 -3.66 6.92
C ILE A 20 -3.41 -2.20 7.03
N VAL A 21 -2.11 -1.96 6.94
CA VAL A 21 -1.50 -0.65 7.13
C VAL A 21 -0.72 -0.25 5.90
N ALA A 22 -0.92 0.99 5.44
CA ALA A 22 -0.22 1.54 4.29
C ALA A 22 0.64 2.76 4.66
N ARG A 23 1.77 2.88 3.97
CA ARG A 23 2.58 4.09 3.89
C ARG A 23 2.56 4.56 2.44
N THR A 24 2.04 5.76 2.19
CA THR A 24 1.79 6.26 0.84
C THR A 24 2.73 7.39 0.46
N PHE A 25 3.17 7.42 -0.79
CA PHE A 25 4.06 8.42 -1.38
C PHE A 25 3.45 8.92 -2.68
N TRP A 26 3.42 10.24 -2.87
CA TRP A 26 2.72 10.87 -3.98
C TRP A 26 3.72 11.49 -4.95
N GLY A 27 3.64 11.08 -6.21
CA GLY A 27 4.12 11.85 -7.35
C GLY A 27 2.97 12.65 -7.98
N GLU A 28 3.24 13.28 -9.12
CA GLU A 28 2.23 14.08 -9.82
C GLU A 28 1.07 13.23 -10.38
N LYS A 29 1.36 12.02 -10.87
CA LYS A 29 0.40 11.13 -11.55
C LYS A 29 0.39 9.69 -11.03
N MET A 30 1.11 9.44 -9.94
CA MET A 30 1.26 8.11 -9.38
C MET A 30 1.27 8.19 -7.86
N LEU A 31 0.52 7.30 -7.23
CA LEU A 31 0.64 7.00 -5.82
C LEU A 31 1.38 5.68 -5.69
N MET A 32 2.47 5.68 -4.95
CA MET A 32 3.14 4.45 -4.52
C MET A 32 2.75 4.17 -3.07
N SER A 33 2.44 2.92 -2.75
CA SER A 33 2.14 2.51 -1.39
C SER A 33 2.97 1.29 -1.00
N LEU A 34 3.50 1.32 0.22
CA LEU A 34 4.04 0.16 0.89
C LEU A 34 2.99 -0.32 1.88
N VAL A 35 2.48 -1.53 1.66
CA VAL A 35 1.36 -2.09 2.43
C VAL A 35 1.83 -3.30 3.21
N ASP A 36 1.67 -3.23 4.52
CA ASP A 36 1.86 -4.35 5.44
C ASP A 36 0.50 -4.99 5.72
N ILE A 37 0.42 -6.31 5.60
CA ILE A 37 -0.81 -7.10 5.77
C ILE A 37 -0.53 -8.19 6.79
N GLU A 38 -1.22 -8.14 7.92
CA GLU A 38 -1.11 -9.17 8.96
C GLU A 38 -1.68 -10.51 8.47
N PRO A 39 -1.15 -11.66 8.96
CA PRO A 39 -1.67 -12.98 8.59
C PRO A 39 -3.18 -13.10 8.87
N GLY A 40 -3.95 -13.46 7.83
CA GLY A 40 -5.39 -13.63 7.93
C GLY A 40 -6.21 -12.33 7.87
N ALA A 41 -5.56 -11.16 7.77
CA ALA A 41 -6.26 -9.91 7.50
C ALA A 41 -6.94 -9.96 6.11
N ALA A 42 -8.13 -9.38 6.03
CA ALA A 42 -8.94 -9.38 4.81
C ALA A 42 -9.31 -7.95 4.42
N LEU A 43 -9.08 -7.62 3.15
CA LEU A 43 -9.57 -6.38 2.57
C LEU A 43 -10.91 -6.69 1.86
N PRO A 44 -12.02 -6.00 2.19
CA PRO A 44 -13.28 -6.21 1.50
C PRO A 44 -13.16 -5.96 -0.01
N LEU A 45 -13.98 -6.67 -0.80
CA LEU A 45 -14.04 -6.45 -2.24
C LEU A 45 -14.43 -5.00 -2.54
N HIS A 46 -13.66 -4.33 -3.40
CA HIS A 46 -13.86 -2.94 -3.78
C HIS A 46 -13.34 -2.69 -5.20
N SER A 47 -13.65 -1.52 -5.75
CA SER A 47 -13.20 -1.10 -7.07
C SER A 47 -12.91 0.40 -7.12
N HIS A 48 -12.06 0.80 -8.06
CA HIS A 48 -11.70 2.18 -8.31
C HIS A 48 -11.66 2.45 -9.83
N PRO A 49 -11.91 3.69 -10.28
CA PRO A 49 -11.70 4.06 -11.67
C PRO A 49 -10.21 4.18 -12.04
N HIS A 50 -9.31 4.16 -11.05
CA HIS A 50 -7.87 4.30 -11.23
C HIS A 50 -7.24 2.93 -11.48
N GLU A 51 -6.22 2.90 -12.36
CA GLU A 51 -5.38 1.72 -12.55
C GLU A 51 -4.63 1.36 -11.25
N GLN A 52 -4.57 0.07 -10.92
CA GLN A 52 -3.86 -0.44 -9.75
C GLN A 52 -2.90 -1.56 -10.16
N HIS A 53 -1.65 -1.43 -9.72
CA HIS A 53 -0.61 -2.44 -9.85
C HIS A 53 -0.01 -2.74 -8.48
N GLY A 54 0.32 -4.01 -8.23
CA GLY A 54 0.93 -4.46 -6.99
C GLY A 54 2.07 -5.44 -7.24
N THR A 55 3.05 -5.46 -6.35
CA THR A 55 4.13 -6.44 -6.36
C THR A 55 4.31 -6.97 -4.94
N ILE A 56 4.32 -8.29 -4.78
CA ILE A 56 4.52 -8.92 -3.49
C ILE A 56 6.01 -8.85 -3.15
N MET A 57 6.34 -8.09 -2.10
CA MET A 57 7.71 -7.93 -1.63
C MET A 57 8.15 -9.08 -0.72
N ALA A 58 7.21 -9.63 0.06
CA ALA A 58 7.41 -10.76 0.95
C ALA A 58 6.07 -11.44 1.27
N GLY A 59 6.11 -12.72 1.65
CA GLY A 59 4.91 -13.49 2.04
C GLY A 59 4.10 -14.00 0.86
N VAL A 60 2.80 -14.25 1.10
CA VAL A 60 1.84 -14.77 0.11
C VAL A 60 0.52 -14.03 0.28
N LEU A 61 -0.11 -13.68 -0.84
CA LEU A 61 -1.42 -13.03 -0.87
C LEU A 61 -2.37 -13.83 -1.77
N HIS A 62 -3.55 -14.15 -1.26
CA HIS A 62 -4.65 -14.61 -2.11
C HIS A 62 -5.40 -13.38 -2.62
N MET A 63 -5.34 -13.14 -3.92
CA MET A 63 -5.95 -11.98 -4.58
C MET A 63 -6.96 -12.46 -5.62
N THR A 64 -8.13 -11.81 -5.62
CA THR A 64 -9.19 -11.99 -6.63
C THR A 64 -9.68 -10.62 -7.09
N ILE A 65 -10.28 -10.59 -8.29
CA ILE A 65 -11.05 -9.45 -8.82
C ILE A 65 -12.54 -9.66 -8.59
#